data_AF-F1L8R5-F1
#
_entry.id   AF-F1L8R5-F1
#
_cell.length_a   1.000
_cell.length_b   1.000
_cell.length_c   1.000
_cell.angle_alpha   90.00
_cell.angle_beta   90.00
_cell.angle_gamma   90.00
#
_symmetry.space_group_name_H-M   'P 1'
#
loop_
_entity.id
_entity.type
_entity.pdbx_description
1 polymer ?
#
loop_
_entity_poly.entity_id
_entity_poly.type
_entity_poly.pdbx_seq_one_letter_code
_entity_poly.pdbx_strand_id
1 'polypeptide(L)'
;MSHRYDLIIFGATGFTGIRVVELLLKSDENINFAIAGRSEIKLKNVLDDISKRTGKDIRNIPIIIADSDNAESLAEMAKCAKVIINTVGPYRLYGEAVVKAAVENGANHVDISGEPAFLESMQMKYGEEAKKKGVYIVGACGWDSIPCDLGFNFLKRNFNGQLNHAETFVQLNSGVAGYSFNAGTYQTLILGIANMANDGLSKIRRAIMPEKIPRSLYRPPKRGKIWYNEKLDGWCLPFLGSDKSIVSRSEYFDYIFDNEPPAYVETYIRIKSLLWATLLTLWLTIFFIMAKFETTRKILQKYPDICSFNMFKTSGPTEEQMKQASFTYWFFGSGWSDKLPPGEQHNKSPDKTVIVRCDGPVQGNDEASSEGSRRFGPQEGGCARDRVGGWFYSNPEGAAAYQGILQRQGAIAWYQPGRGCRLWSGCASWCDLG
;
A
#
# COMPACT_ATOMS: atom_id res chain seq x y z
N MET A 1 29.22 -6.57 -19.73
CA MET A 1 28.44 -5.94 -18.64
C MET A 1 28.37 -6.95 -17.52
N SER A 2 28.85 -6.59 -16.32
CA SER A 2 28.76 -7.46 -15.14
C SER A 2 27.29 -7.83 -14.88
N HIS A 3 27.05 -9.10 -14.55
CA HIS A 3 25.70 -9.62 -14.36
C HIS A 3 25.05 -8.95 -13.13
N ARG A 4 23.99 -8.16 -13.33
CA ARG A 4 23.19 -7.55 -12.23
C ARG A 4 22.30 -8.61 -11.58
N TYR A 5 22.04 -8.49 -10.28
CA TYR A 5 20.98 -9.24 -9.60
C TYR A 5 19.61 -8.79 -10.10
N ASP A 6 18.66 -9.72 -10.19
CA ASP A 6 17.28 -9.39 -10.50
C ASP A 6 16.67 -8.53 -9.39
N LEU A 7 16.87 -8.93 -8.13
CA LEU A 7 16.42 -8.22 -6.95
C LEU A 7 17.56 -8.00 -5.95
N ILE A 8 17.60 -6.83 -5.32
CA ILE A 8 18.34 -6.60 -4.07
C ILE A 8 17.35 -6.19 -2.99
N ILE A 9 17.32 -6.91 -1.88
CA ILE A 9 16.46 -6.62 -0.73
C ILE A 9 17.26 -5.77 0.25
N PHE A 10 17.03 -4.46 0.22
CA PHE A 10 17.68 -3.52 1.13
C PHE A 10 16.88 -3.39 2.43
N GLY A 11 17.55 -3.61 3.57
CA GLY A 11 16.89 -3.71 4.88
C GLY A 11 16.51 -5.14 5.26
N ALA A 12 17.22 -6.14 4.73
CA ALA A 12 16.92 -7.56 4.95
C ALA A 12 17.02 -8.02 6.43
N THR A 13 17.62 -7.21 7.32
CA THR A 13 17.64 -7.47 8.77
C THR A 13 16.40 -6.94 9.51
N GLY A 14 15.56 -6.16 8.82
CA GLY A 14 14.35 -5.57 9.37
C GLY A 14 13.18 -6.55 9.38
N PHE A 15 12.13 -6.21 10.13
CA PHE A 15 10.93 -7.04 10.24
C PHE A 15 10.36 -7.42 8.87
N THR A 16 10.09 -6.43 8.01
CA THR A 16 9.56 -6.65 6.66
C THR A 16 10.57 -7.34 5.75
N GLY A 17 11.84 -6.90 5.76
CA GLY A 17 12.88 -7.46 4.89
C GLY A 17 13.05 -8.97 5.05
N ILE A 18 13.00 -9.48 6.28
CA ILE A 18 13.02 -10.92 6.57
C ILE A 18 11.86 -11.64 5.86
N ARG A 19 10.64 -11.09 5.92
CA ARG A 19 9.47 -11.72 5.29
C ARG A 19 9.54 -11.65 3.77
N VAL A 20 10.09 -10.59 3.20
CA VAL A 20 10.32 -10.51 1.75
C VAL A 20 11.26 -11.63 1.30
N VAL A 21 12.35 -11.89 2.03
CA VAL A 21 13.24 -13.03 1.76
C VAL A 21 12.46 -14.34 1.84
N GLU A 22 11.69 -14.57 2.90
CA GLU A 22 10.88 -15.80 3.04
C GLU A 22 9.85 -16.00 1.92
N LEU A 23 9.19 -14.93 1.47
CA LEU A 23 8.23 -14.98 0.37
C LEU A 23 8.92 -15.33 -0.95
N LEU A 24 10.10 -14.76 -1.22
CA LEU A 24 10.89 -15.11 -2.41
C LEU A 24 11.32 -16.59 -2.38
N LEU A 25 11.67 -17.13 -1.22
CA LEU A 25 12.01 -18.55 -1.09
C LEU A 25 10.82 -19.49 -1.27
N LYS A 26 9.59 -19.00 -1.10
CA LYS A 26 8.36 -19.75 -1.37
C LYS A 26 7.89 -19.63 -2.81
N SER A 27 8.35 -18.62 -3.55
CA SER A 27 8.00 -18.48 -4.97
C SER A 27 8.67 -19.57 -5.80
N ASP A 28 7.97 -20.03 -6.85
CA ASP A 28 8.51 -20.97 -7.84
C ASP A 28 9.38 -20.28 -8.90
N GLU A 29 9.57 -18.97 -8.78
CA GLU A 29 10.34 -18.15 -9.71
C GLU A 29 11.84 -18.29 -9.45
N ASN A 30 12.61 -18.56 -10.52
CA ASN A 30 14.07 -18.62 -10.44
C ASN A 30 14.67 -17.21 -10.48
N ILE A 31 14.61 -16.51 -9.35
CA ILE A 31 15.07 -15.13 -9.20
C ILE A 31 16.49 -15.11 -8.63
N ASN A 32 17.44 -14.50 -9.35
CA ASN A 32 18.77 -14.25 -8.81
C ASN A 32 18.76 -12.99 -7.93
N PHE A 33 18.83 -13.16 -6.60
CA PHE A 33 18.77 -12.03 -5.67
C PHE A 33 19.91 -11.98 -4.67
N ALA A 34 20.14 -10.79 -4.12
CA ALA A 34 21.05 -10.53 -3.02
C ALA A 34 20.32 -9.81 -1.87
N ILE A 35 20.87 -9.91 -0.65
CA ILE A 35 20.40 -9.14 0.51
C ILE A 35 21.37 -8.01 0.82
N ALA A 36 20.84 -6.88 1.28
CA ALA A 36 21.64 -5.71 1.58
C ALA A 36 21.28 -5.05 2.92
N GLY A 37 22.29 -4.49 3.58
CA GLY A 37 22.15 -3.76 4.82
C GLY A 37 23.50 -3.36 5.42
N ARG A 38 23.45 -2.68 6.58
CA ARG A 38 24.63 -2.04 7.20
C ARG A 38 25.58 -3.01 7.90
N SER A 39 25.09 -4.18 8.29
CA SER A 39 25.83 -5.11 9.16
C SER A 39 25.86 -6.49 8.53
N GLU A 40 27.04 -6.87 8.02
CA GLU A 40 27.28 -8.19 7.45
C GLU A 40 26.93 -9.32 8.44
N ILE A 41 27.33 -9.16 9.69
CA ILE A 41 27.07 -10.13 10.77
C ILE A 41 25.56 -10.36 10.93
N LYS A 42 24.76 -9.28 10.98
CA LYS A 42 23.30 -9.41 11.11
C LYS A 42 22.67 -10.06 9.87
N LEU A 43 23.18 -9.76 8.67
CA LEU A 43 22.70 -10.38 7.43
C LEU A 43 23.01 -11.88 7.40
N LYS A 44 24.21 -12.30 7.80
CA LYS A 44 24.58 -13.72 7.95
C LYS A 44 23.69 -14.44 8.95
N ASN A 45 23.44 -13.82 10.11
CA ASN A 45 22.56 -14.40 11.13
C ASN A 45 21.13 -14.58 10.60
N VAL A 46 20.60 -13.59 9.87
CA VAL A 46 19.27 -13.69 9.25
C VAL A 46 19.20 -14.83 8.24
N LEU A 47 20.22 -15.00 7.39
CA LEU A 47 20.25 -16.12 6.44
C LEU A 47 20.30 -17.47 7.16
N ASP A 48 21.07 -17.58 8.25
CA ASP A 48 21.15 -18.80 9.06
C ASP A 48 19.82 -19.12 9.76
N ASP A 49 19.19 -18.12 10.37
CA ASP A 49 17.88 -18.26 11.04
C ASP A 49 16.78 -18.66 10.06
N ILE A 50 16.73 -18.03 8.88
CA ILE A 50 15.77 -18.41 7.83
C ILE A 50 16.09 -19.81 7.30
N SER A 51 17.36 -20.18 7.12
CA SER A 51 17.73 -21.53 6.67
C SER A 51 17.24 -22.60 7.63
N LYS A 52 17.45 -22.40 8.93
CA LYS A 52 16.99 -23.31 10.00
C LYS A 52 15.46 -23.44 10.02
N ARG A 53 14.73 -22.34 9.86
CA ARG A 53 13.26 -22.31 9.94
C ARG A 53 12.58 -22.88 8.69
N THR A 54 13.18 -22.67 7.52
CA THR A 54 12.59 -23.10 6.23
C THR A 54 13.10 -24.46 5.74
N GLY A 55 14.22 -24.95 6.28
CA GLY A 55 14.89 -26.16 5.82
C GLY A 55 15.63 -26.00 4.48
N LYS A 56 15.63 -24.81 3.87
CA LYS A 56 16.37 -24.50 2.64
C LYS A 56 17.70 -23.84 2.99
N ASP A 57 18.83 -24.37 2.51
CA ASP A 57 20.13 -23.73 2.74
C ASP A 57 20.30 -22.51 1.83
N ILE A 58 20.21 -21.33 2.44
CA ILE A 58 20.31 -20.04 1.75
C ILE A 58 21.52 -19.22 2.21
N ARG A 59 22.43 -19.82 2.97
CA ARG A 59 23.59 -19.12 3.56
C ARG A 59 24.57 -18.58 2.50
N ASN A 60 24.47 -19.08 1.28
CA ASN A 60 25.25 -18.65 0.13
C ASN A 60 24.62 -17.49 -0.67
N ILE A 61 23.45 -16.97 -0.26
CA ILE A 61 22.87 -15.77 -0.87
C ILE A 61 23.88 -14.62 -0.75
N PRO A 62 24.20 -13.92 -1.86
CA PRO A 62 25.14 -12.81 -1.82
C PRO A 62 24.69 -11.69 -0.88
N ILE A 63 25.66 -11.16 -0.13
CA ILE A 63 25.49 -10.04 0.81
C ILE A 63 26.14 -8.79 0.23
N ILE A 64 25.41 -7.67 0.25
CA ILE A 64 25.91 -6.36 -0.12
C ILE A 64 25.86 -5.43 1.10
N ILE A 65 26.99 -4.81 1.42
CA ILE A 65 27.05 -3.84 2.50
C ILE A 65 26.66 -2.47 1.97
N ALA A 66 25.56 -1.94 2.51
CA ALA A 66 25.00 -0.65 2.12
C ALA A 66 24.43 0.08 3.34
N ASP A 67 24.70 1.37 3.44
CA ASP A 67 24.22 2.27 4.49
C ASP A 67 23.49 3.46 3.87
N SER A 68 22.30 3.76 4.39
CA SER A 68 21.50 4.92 3.96
C SER A 68 22.24 6.25 4.15
N ASP A 69 23.19 6.29 5.08
CA ASP A 69 24.00 7.48 5.37
C ASP A 69 25.29 7.53 4.51
N ASN A 70 25.55 6.52 3.69
CA ASN A 70 26.73 6.45 2.82
C ASN A 70 26.33 6.32 1.33
N ALA A 71 26.38 7.45 0.63
CA ALA A 71 26.00 7.56 -0.79
C ALA A 71 26.81 6.64 -1.72
N GLU A 72 28.09 6.43 -1.46
CA GLU A 72 28.94 5.54 -2.28
C GLU A 72 28.49 4.09 -2.14
N SER A 73 28.20 3.64 -0.92
CA SER A 73 27.70 2.28 -0.66
C SER A 73 26.35 2.01 -1.34
N LEU A 74 25.46 3.01 -1.37
CA LEU A 74 24.17 2.90 -2.06
C LEU A 74 24.35 2.87 -3.58
N ALA A 75 25.30 3.64 -4.12
CA ALA A 75 25.62 3.63 -5.54
C ALA A 75 26.16 2.26 -5.98
N GLU A 76 27.09 1.67 -5.22
CA GLU A 76 27.62 0.32 -5.50
C GLU A 76 26.52 -0.76 -5.44
N MET A 77 25.62 -0.68 -4.47
CA MET A 77 24.44 -1.55 -4.41
C MET A 77 23.57 -1.37 -5.66
N ALA A 78 23.26 -0.13 -6.05
CA ALA A 78 22.37 0.17 -7.16
C ALA A 78 22.94 -0.24 -8.53
N LYS A 79 24.25 -0.11 -8.74
CA LYS A 79 24.93 -0.61 -9.95
C LYS A 79 24.72 -2.12 -10.14
N CYS A 80 24.59 -2.86 -9.04
CA CYS A 80 24.42 -4.30 -9.05
C CYS A 80 22.95 -4.78 -9.12
N ALA A 81 21.94 -3.90 -9.00
CA ALA A 81 20.52 -4.31 -8.92
C ALA A 81 19.73 -3.99 -10.18
N LYS A 82 18.94 -4.91 -10.75
CA LYS A 82 17.86 -4.53 -11.67
C LYS A 82 16.71 -3.86 -10.91
N VAL A 83 16.36 -4.37 -9.74
CA VAL A 83 15.35 -3.79 -8.84
C VAL A 83 15.88 -3.79 -7.40
N ILE A 84 15.70 -2.66 -6.70
CA ILE A 84 15.92 -2.56 -5.26
C ILE A 84 14.56 -2.62 -4.57
N ILE A 85 14.35 -3.63 -3.72
CA ILE A 85 13.23 -3.69 -2.79
C ILE A 85 13.70 -3.04 -1.49
N ASN A 86 13.30 -1.79 -1.28
CA ASN A 86 13.63 -1.01 -0.12
C ASN A 86 12.63 -1.29 1.01
N THR A 87 13.14 -1.83 2.12
CA THR A 87 12.38 -2.07 3.35
C THR A 87 12.90 -1.25 4.53
N VAL A 88 13.72 -0.22 4.25
CA VAL A 88 14.35 0.65 5.25
C VAL A 88 13.50 1.89 5.51
N GLY A 89 12.66 1.80 6.53
CA GLY A 89 11.93 2.94 7.08
C GLY A 89 12.61 3.55 8.32
N PRO A 90 12.20 4.76 8.76
CA PRO A 90 11.20 5.64 8.13
C PRO A 90 11.71 6.26 6.83
N TYR A 91 10.88 6.26 5.79
CA TYR A 91 11.33 6.62 4.44
C TYR A 91 11.60 8.11 4.29
N ARG A 92 10.93 8.95 5.08
CA ARG A 92 11.24 10.38 5.17
C ARG A 92 12.69 10.69 5.57
N LEU A 93 13.36 9.77 6.27
CA LEU A 93 14.75 9.94 6.70
C LEU A 93 15.71 9.23 5.75
N TYR A 94 15.42 7.99 5.40
CA TYR A 94 16.38 7.10 4.74
C TYR A 94 16.04 6.79 3.27
N GLY A 95 14.80 7.04 2.85
CA GLY A 95 14.30 6.60 1.54
C GLY A 95 14.87 7.39 0.37
N GLU A 96 15.04 8.70 0.51
CA GLU A 96 15.46 9.56 -0.60
C GLU A 96 16.85 9.18 -1.14
N ALA A 97 17.80 8.90 -0.24
CA ALA A 97 19.15 8.51 -0.64
C ALA A 97 19.14 7.22 -1.49
N VAL A 98 18.25 6.27 -1.18
CA VAL A 98 18.10 5.02 -1.93
C VAL A 98 17.46 5.27 -3.30
N VAL A 99 16.41 6.10 -3.38
CA VAL A 99 15.77 6.48 -4.64
C VAL A 99 16.77 7.19 -5.56
N LYS A 100 17.52 8.16 -5.02
CA LYS A 100 18.56 8.88 -5.75
C LYS A 100 19.60 7.91 -6.32
N ALA A 101 20.14 7.02 -5.49
CA ALA A 101 21.13 6.04 -5.92
C ALA A 101 20.58 5.09 -7.00
N ALA A 102 19.34 4.63 -6.85
CA ALA A 102 18.66 3.77 -7.83
C ALA A 102 18.55 4.47 -9.19
N VAL A 103 18.01 5.68 -9.22
CA VAL A 103 17.86 6.48 -10.43
C VAL A 103 19.21 6.80 -11.05
N GLU A 104 20.18 7.24 -10.25
CA GLU A 104 21.51 7.61 -10.76
C GLU A 104 22.24 6.44 -11.44
N ASN A 105 22.05 5.22 -10.93
CA ASN A 105 22.77 4.03 -11.39
C ASN A 105 21.90 3.06 -12.22
N GLY A 106 20.71 3.50 -12.66
CA GLY A 106 19.88 2.74 -13.60
C GLY A 106 19.21 1.50 -12.98
N ALA A 107 18.90 1.52 -11.68
CA ALA A 107 18.11 0.49 -11.01
C ALA A 107 16.66 0.95 -10.80
N ASN A 108 15.71 0.01 -10.87
CA ASN A 108 14.34 0.26 -10.43
C ASN A 108 14.27 0.27 -8.90
N HIS A 109 13.30 0.98 -8.34
CA HIS A 109 13.08 1.09 -6.91
C HIS A 109 11.64 0.71 -6.55
N VAL A 110 11.48 -0.14 -5.54
CA VAL A 110 10.19 -0.49 -4.95
C VAL A 110 10.26 -0.28 -3.43
N ASP A 111 9.24 0.32 -2.83
CA ASP A 111 9.14 0.45 -1.38
C ASP A 111 7.74 0.17 -0.83
N ILE A 112 7.65 0.03 0.49
CA ILE A 112 6.38 -0.17 1.22
C ILE A 112 5.96 1.09 2.01
N SER A 113 6.37 2.28 1.57
CA SER A 113 6.15 3.52 2.32
C SER A 113 4.67 3.91 2.37
N GLY A 114 4.19 4.22 3.57
CA GLY A 114 2.89 4.86 3.82
C GLY A 114 3.01 6.36 4.08
N GLU A 115 4.05 7.02 3.56
CA GLU A 115 4.38 8.42 3.87
C GLU A 115 4.11 9.33 2.65
N PRO A 116 2.92 9.97 2.51
CA PRO A 116 2.58 10.78 1.35
C PRO A 116 3.61 11.85 0.98
N ALA A 117 4.17 12.54 1.98
CA ALA A 117 5.21 13.55 1.75
C ALA A 117 6.47 12.97 1.11
N PHE A 118 6.90 11.78 1.54
CA PHE A 118 8.03 11.09 0.92
C PHE A 118 7.66 10.69 -0.51
N LEU A 119 6.58 9.93 -0.69
CA LEU A 119 6.14 9.40 -1.99
C LEU A 119 5.99 10.48 -3.06
N GLU A 120 5.28 11.56 -2.74
CA GLU A 120 5.03 12.66 -3.67
C GLU A 120 6.31 13.47 -3.93
N SER A 121 7.19 13.63 -2.93
CA SER A 121 8.48 14.31 -3.11
C SER A 121 9.43 13.54 -4.03
N MET A 122 9.41 12.20 -3.98
CA MET A 122 10.26 11.37 -4.86
C MET A 122 9.85 11.53 -6.32
N GLN A 123 8.54 11.54 -6.60
CA GLN A 123 8.04 11.87 -7.93
C GLN A 123 8.47 13.27 -8.37
N MET A 124 8.31 14.28 -7.51
CA MET A 124 8.67 15.66 -7.84
C MET A 124 10.16 15.84 -8.15
N LYS A 125 11.04 15.20 -7.36
CA LYS A 125 12.50 15.37 -7.47
C LYS A 125 13.12 14.50 -8.55
N TYR A 126 12.67 13.25 -8.67
CA TYR A 126 13.34 12.22 -9.46
C TYR A 126 12.51 11.67 -10.62
N GLY A 127 11.22 12.02 -10.74
CA GLY A 127 10.34 11.47 -11.78
C GLY A 127 10.84 11.71 -13.20
N GLU A 128 11.28 12.93 -13.52
CA GLU A 128 11.81 13.25 -14.86
C GLU A 128 13.14 12.55 -15.16
N GLU A 129 14.03 12.43 -14.17
CA GLU A 129 15.30 11.75 -14.35
C GLU A 129 15.11 10.22 -14.47
N ALA A 130 14.21 9.64 -13.68
CA ALA A 130 13.82 8.24 -13.78
C ALA A 130 13.25 7.92 -15.17
N LYS A 131 12.38 8.80 -15.69
CA LYS A 131 11.84 8.70 -17.05
C LYS A 131 12.94 8.75 -18.12
N LYS A 132 13.87 9.71 -18.03
CA LYS A 132 15.00 9.82 -18.97
C LYS A 132 15.88 8.57 -18.96
N LYS A 133 16.06 7.94 -17.81
CA LYS A 133 16.86 6.73 -17.64
C LYS A 133 16.10 5.42 -17.89
N GLY A 134 14.79 5.48 -18.09
CA GLY A 134 13.95 4.30 -18.29
C GLY A 134 13.91 3.39 -17.07
N VAL A 135 13.92 3.96 -15.86
CA VAL A 135 13.76 3.22 -14.60
C VAL A 135 12.47 3.60 -13.89
N TYR A 136 11.94 2.64 -13.14
CA TYR A 136 10.70 2.78 -12.38
C TYR A 136 10.97 3.06 -10.90
N ILE A 137 10.18 3.97 -10.32
CA ILE A 137 10.09 4.21 -8.88
C ILE A 137 8.65 3.89 -8.48
N VAL A 138 8.47 2.81 -7.74
CA VAL A 138 7.16 2.28 -7.33
C VAL A 138 7.07 2.33 -5.81
N GLY A 139 6.36 3.32 -5.28
CA GLY A 139 6.20 3.46 -3.83
C GLY A 139 4.98 2.70 -3.31
N ALA A 140 4.70 2.78 -2.00
CA ALA A 140 3.41 2.37 -1.44
C ALA A 140 2.99 0.91 -1.73
N CYS A 141 3.95 0.00 -1.93
CA CYS A 141 3.70 -1.42 -2.17
C CYS A 141 3.47 -2.20 -0.87
N GLY A 142 2.82 -1.58 0.11
CA GLY A 142 2.51 -2.15 1.42
C GLY A 142 1.01 -2.29 1.65
N TRP A 143 0.66 -2.95 2.76
CA TRP A 143 -0.73 -3.09 3.18
C TRP A 143 -1.44 -1.75 3.42
N ASP A 144 -0.71 -0.71 3.84
CA ASP A 144 -1.27 0.64 4.09
C ASP A 144 -1.75 1.37 2.81
N SER A 145 -1.69 0.72 1.63
CA SER A 145 -2.11 1.33 0.37
C SER A 145 -2.67 0.34 -0.65
N ILE A 146 -2.05 -0.84 -0.81
CA ILE A 146 -2.43 -1.81 -1.86
C ILE A 146 -3.92 -2.21 -1.79
N PRO A 147 -4.48 -2.65 -0.65
CA PRO A 147 -5.87 -3.09 -0.59
C PRO A 147 -6.86 -1.99 -0.97
N CYS A 148 -6.60 -0.75 -0.53
CA CYS A 148 -7.47 0.38 -0.81
C CYS A 148 -7.37 0.81 -2.27
N ASP A 149 -6.16 0.97 -2.82
CA ASP A 149 -5.97 1.39 -4.22
C ASP A 149 -6.48 0.34 -5.21
N LEU A 150 -6.13 -0.93 -5.02
CA LEU A 150 -6.63 -2.01 -5.87
C LEU A 150 -8.13 -2.25 -5.70
N GLY A 151 -8.65 -2.19 -4.48
CA GLY A 151 -10.09 -2.35 -4.23
C GLY A 151 -10.92 -1.20 -4.81
N PHE A 152 -10.40 0.02 -4.77
CA PHE A 152 -11.03 1.17 -5.43
C PHE A 152 -10.99 1.02 -6.97
N ASN A 153 -9.85 0.60 -7.53
CA ASN A 153 -9.74 0.30 -8.96
C ASN A 153 -10.77 -0.79 -9.37
N PHE A 154 -10.82 -1.87 -8.60
CA PHE A 154 -11.78 -2.95 -8.84
C PHE A 154 -13.23 -2.44 -8.80
N LEU A 155 -13.58 -1.62 -7.81
CA LEU A 155 -14.89 -0.97 -7.76
C LEU A 155 -15.17 -0.13 -9.01
N LYS A 156 -14.23 0.72 -9.43
CA LYS A 156 -14.38 1.61 -10.60
C LYS A 156 -14.60 0.80 -11.88
N ARG A 157 -13.78 -0.22 -12.14
CA ARG A 157 -13.88 -1.08 -13.34
C ARG A 157 -15.19 -1.87 -13.38
N ASN A 158 -15.67 -2.35 -12.23
CA ASN A 158 -16.90 -3.14 -12.12
C ASN A 158 -18.16 -2.30 -11.87
N PHE A 159 -18.07 -0.97 -11.89
CA PHE A 159 -19.22 -0.12 -11.60
C PHE A 159 -20.30 -0.17 -12.69
N ASN A 160 -19.96 -0.54 -13.93
CA ASN A 160 -20.87 -0.58 -15.09
C ASN A 160 -21.70 0.72 -15.23
N GLY A 161 -21.00 1.84 -15.27
CA GLY A 161 -21.55 3.19 -15.22
C GLY A 161 -20.44 4.19 -14.91
N GLN A 162 -20.78 5.37 -14.43
CA GLN A 162 -19.81 6.37 -14.01
C GLN A 162 -19.76 6.48 -12.49
N LEU A 163 -18.66 6.03 -11.88
CA LEU A 163 -18.42 6.18 -10.45
C LEU A 163 -18.17 7.67 -10.13
N ASN A 164 -18.87 8.21 -9.13
CA ASN A 164 -18.68 9.58 -8.65
C ASN A 164 -17.73 9.61 -7.45
N HIS A 165 -18.04 8.80 -6.44
CA HIS A 165 -17.24 8.69 -5.24
C HIS A 165 -17.42 7.34 -4.56
N ALA A 166 -16.48 6.99 -3.69
CA ALA A 166 -16.60 5.86 -2.78
C ALA A 166 -16.20 6.24 -1.36
N GLU A 167 -16.95 5.71 -0.38
CA GLU A 167 -16.52 5.66 1.00
C GLU A 167 -15.88 4.29 1.27
N THR A 168 -14.63 4.27 1.72
CA THR A 168 -13.91 3.05 2.06
C THR A 168 -13.83 2.88 3.57
N PHE A 169 -13.98 1.63 4.02
CA PHE A 169 -13.96 1.29 5.44
C PHE A 169 -13.02 0.11 5.65
N VAL A 170 -11.97 0.29 6.46
CA VAL A 170 -11.10 -0.79 6.89
C VAL A 170 -11.50 -1.27 8.28
N GLN A 171 -11.58 -2.59 8.45
CA GLN A 171 -11.62 -3.25 9.74
C GLN A 171 -10.40 -4.16 9.87
N LEU A 172 -9.72 -4.04 11.00
CA LEU A 172 -8.70 -5.00 11.41
C LEU A 172 -9.34 -6.07 12.27
N ASN A 173 -9.02 -7.31 11.94
CA ASN A 173 -9.47 -8.50 12.64
C ASN A 173 -8.26 -9.12 13.35
N SER A 174 -8.42 -9.44 14.62
CA SER A 174 -7.41 -10.11 15.43
C SER A 174 -8.00 -11.38 16.03
N GLY A 175 -7.20 -12.45 16.09
CA GLY A 175 -7.57 -13.64 16.86
C GLY A 175 -7.29 -13.48 18.35
N VAL A 176 -7.31 -14.62 19.04
CA VAL A 176 -7.10 -14.72 20.50
C VAL A 176 -5.72 -14.21 20.95
N ALA A 177 -4.71 -14.29 20.09
CA ALA A 177 -3.37 -13.76 20.35
C ALA A 177 -3.33 -12.21 20.31
N GLY A 178 -4.43 -11.56 19.91
CA GLY A 178 -4.53 -10.12 19.74
C GLY A 178 -3.85 -9.62 18.46
N TYR A 179 -3.59 -8.33 18.39
CA TYR A 179 -2.87 -7.69 17.28
C TYR A 179 -1.75 -6.80 17.80
N SER A 180 -0.74 -6.59 16.97
CA SER A 180 0.30 -5.60 17.19
C SER A 180 0.92 -5.17 15.86
N PHE A 181 1.41 -3.96 15.80
CA PHE A 181 2.13 -3.41 14.67
C PHE A 181 3.62 -3.30 14.98
N ASN A 182 4.45 -3.18 13.94
CA ASN A 182 5.87 -2.94 14.12
C ASN A 182 6.16 -1.48 14.54
N ALA A 183 7.15 -1.28 15.40
CA ALA A 183 7.59 0.05 15.84
C ALA A 183 8.03 0.98 14.68
N GLY A 184 8.44 0.45 13.54
CA GLY A 184 8.71 1.24 12.33
C GLY A 184 7.49 2.01 11.83
N THR A 185 6.29 1.41 11.90
CA THR A 185 5.03 2.09 11.61
C THR A 185 4.76 3.20 12.62
N TYR A 186 5.03 2.95 13.90
CA TYR A 186 4.88 3.95 14.96
C TYR A 186 5.79 5.17 14.74
N GLN A 187 7.05 4.92 14.42
CA GLN A 187 8.02 5.97 14.10
C GLN A 187 7.59 6.79 12.87
N THR A 188 7.02 6.12 11.87
CA THR A 188 6.46 6.76 10.68
C THR A 188 5.32 7.71 11.03
N LEU A 189 4.38 7.30 11.89
CA LEU A 189 3.29 8.15 12.37
C LEU A 189 3.81 9.37 13.15
N ILE A 190 4.79 9.17 14.04
CA ILE A 190 5.41 10.26 14.79
C ILE A 190 6.01 11.30 13.83
N LEU A 191 6.82 10.85 12.87
CA LEU A 191 7.52 11.75 11.95
C LEU A 191 6.57 12.44 10.98
N GLY A 192 5.49 11.77 10.55
CA GLY A 192 4.44 12.37 9.75
C GLY A 192 3.76 13.53 10.47
N ILE A 193 3.42 13.36 11.74
CA ILE A 193 2.79 14.42 12.55
C ILE A 193 3.79 15.54 12.85
N ALA A 194 5.02 15.19 13.24
CA ALA A 194 6.05 16.14 13.60
C ALA A 194 6.44 17.09 12.45
N ASN A 195 6.38 16.62 11.21
CA ASN A 195 6.81 17.38 10.03
C ASN A 195 5.66 17.90 9.16
N MET A 196 4.41 17.58 9.49
CA MET A 196 3.22 17.93 8.68
C MET A 196 3.18 19.39 8.19
N ALA A 197 3.64 20.35 9.01
CA ALA A 197 3.68 21.77 8.64
C ALA A 197 4.85 22.14 7.70
N ASN A 198 5.96 21.39 7.78
CA ASN A 198 7.21 21.65 7.05
C ASN A 198 7.30 20.88 5.74
N ASP A 199 6.47 19.85 5.56
CA ASP A 199 6.50 18.96 4.39
C ASP A 199 6.19 19.65 3.08
N GLY A 200 5.49 20.78 3.12
CA GLY A 200 5.11 21.50 1.92
C GLY A 200 4.26 20.67 0.97
N LEU A 201 3.49 19.69 1.47
CA LEU A 201 2.73 18.73 0.66
C LEU A 201 1.86 19.43 -0.39
N SER A 202 1.22 20.55 -0.04
CA SER A 202 0.45 21.36 -0.99
C SER A 202 1.28 21.95 -2.13
N LYS A 203 2.55 22.31 -1.87
CA LYS A 203 3.49 22.77 -2.92
C LYS A 203 3.92 21.61 -3.80
N ILE A 204 4.22 20.45 -3.21
CA ILE A 204 4.58 19.23 -3.95
C ILE A 204 3.44 18.84 -4.88
N ARG A 205 2.21 18.73 -4.37
CA ARG A 205 1.01 18.40 -5.16
C ARG A 205 0.79 19.34 -6.34
N ARG A 206 0.98 20.65 -6.15
CA ARG A 206 0.88 21.61 -7.27
C ARG A 206 1.94 21.40 -8.35
N ALA A 207 3.11 20.87 -7.99
CA ALA A 207 4.18 20.58 -8.94
C ALA A 207 3.94 19.28 -9.71
N ILE A 208 3.50 18.21 -9.04
CA ILE A 208 3.32 16.88 -9.66
C ILE A 208 1.91 16.66 -10.25
N MET A 209 0.94 17.45 -9.82
CA MET A 209 -0.46 17.42 -10.29
C MET A 209 -0.91 18.86 -10.62
N PRO A 210 -0.33 19.49 -11.67
CA PRO A 210 -0.61 20.89 -12.00
C PRO A 210 -2.04 21.13 -12.52
N GLU A 211 -2.60 20.13 -13.21
CA GLU A 211 -3.94 20.20 -13.77
C GLU A 211 -5.04 20.07 -12.70
N LYS A 212 -6.20 20.66 -12.97
CA LYS A 212 -7.35 20.57 -12.05
C LYS A 212 -8.28 19.45 -12.49
N ILE A 213 -8.47 18.46 -11.61
CA ILE A 213 -9.55 17.48 -11.76
C ILE A 213 -10.92 18.16 -11.53
N PRO A 214 -11.90 17.94 -12.42
CA PRO A 214 -13.21 18.59 -12.34
C PRO A 214 -13.95 18.14 -11.09
N ARG A 215 -14.34 19.09 -10.23
CA ARG A 215 -15.15 18.79 -9.05
C ARG A 215 -16.54 18.37 -9.47
N SER A 216 -16.97 17.18 -9.03
CA SER A 216 -18.36 16.75 -9.14
C SER A 216 -19.29 17.69 -8.36
N LEU A 217 -20.45 17.96 -8.95
CA LEU A 217 -21.57 18.65 -8.27
C LEU A 217 -22.03 17.89 -7.01
N TYR A 218 -21.86 16.56 -7.00
CA TYR A 218 -22.29 15.69 -5.91
C TYR A 218 -21.10 15.25 -5.07
N ARG A 219 -21.00 15.80 -3.86
CA ARG A 219 -19.92 15.46 -2.93
C ARG A 219 -20.22 14.20 -2.13
N PRO A 220 -19.18 13.50 -1.64
CA PRO A 220 -19.35 12.46 -0.64
C PRO A 220 -20.10 12.98 0.61
N PRO A 221 -20.87 12.12 1.31
CA PRO A 221 -21.52 12.48 2.55
C PRO A 221 -20.55 13.05 3.58
N LYS A 222 -20.96 14.10 4.29
CA LYS A 222 -20.18 14.61 5.42
C LYS A 222 -20.36 13.68 6.61
N ARG A 223 -19.27 13.09 7.10
CA ARG A 223 -19.25 12.23 8.30
C ARG A 223 -18.74 12.98 9.52
N GLY A 224 -19.23 12.60 10.70
CA GLY A 224 -18.71 13.08 11.98
C GLY A 224 -17.31 12.52 12.27
N LYS A 225 -16.67 12.98 13.35
CA LYS A 225 -15.36 12.44 13.79
C LYS A 225 -15.47 11.00 14.30
N ILE A 226 -16.59 10.69 14.95
CA ILE A 226 -17.02 9.36 15.36
C ILE A 226 -18.50 9.29 15.01
N TRP A 227 -18.93 8.25 14.28
CA TRP A 227 -20.34 8.02 14.01
C TRP A 227 -20.62 6.53 13.85
N TYR A 228 -21.86 6.12 14.07
CA TYR A 228 -22.28 4.75 13.85
C TYR A 228 -22.71 4.56 12.39
N ASN A 229 -22.20 3.52 11.74
CA ASN A 229 -22.56 3.12 10.39
C ASN A 229 -23.45 1.88 10.45
N GLU A 230 -24.74 2.06 10.22
CA GLU A 230 -25.75 0.98 10.26
C GLU A 230 -25.46 -0.14 9.27
N LYS A 231 -24.91 0.18 8.09
CA LYS A 231 -24.58 -0.83 7.05
C LYS A 231 -23.46 -1.79 7.49
N LEU A 232 -22.61 -1.36 8.42
CA LEU A 232 -21.44 -2.12 8.89
C LEU A 232 -21.57 -2.54 10.36
N ASP A 233 -22.70 -2.24 11.01
CA ASP A 233 -22.93 -2.45 12.44
C ASP A 233 -21.72 -2.03 13.30
N GLY A 234 -21.22 -0.81 13.11
CA GLY A 234 -20.00 -0.39 13.77
C GLY A 234 -19.74 1.11 13.75
N TRP A 235 -18.89 1.54 14.67
CA TRP A 235 -18.42 2.91 14.81
C TRP A 235 -17.30 3.20 13.84
N CYS A 236 -17.39 4.32 13.14
CA CYS A 236 -16.43 4.72 12.14
C CYS A 236 -15.72 6.01 12.55
N LEU A 237 -14.46 6.13 12.15
CA LEU A 237 -13.62 7.30 12.33
C LEU A 237 -12.76 7.52 11.07
N PRO A 238 -12.29 8.75 10.79
CA PRO A 238 -11.35 9.00 9.70
C PRO A 238 -10.11 8.12 9.76
N PHE A 239 -9.77 7.48 8.64
CA PHE A 239 -8.47 6.82 8.48
C PHE A 239 -7.42 7.86 8.13
N LEU A 240 -6.40 8.01 8.98
CA LEU A 240 -5.33 9.01 8.82
C LEU A 240 -4.09 8.45 8.10
N GLY A 241 -4.20 7.28 7.46
CA GLY A 241 -3.13 6.67 6.69
C GLY A 241 -2.99 7.24 5.27
N SER A 242 -2.25 6.54 4.43
CA SER A 242 -1.89 7.02 3.09
C SER A 242 -2.95 6.79 2.02
N ASP A 243 -3.89 5.85 2.22
CA ASP A 243 -4.96 5.46 1.27
C ASP A 243 -5.54 6.60 0.45
N LYS A 244 -6.13 7.62 1.10
CA LYS A 244 -6.78 8.73 0.41
C LYS A 244 -5.80 9.47 -0.52
N SER A 245 -4.56 9.63 -0.07
CA SER A 245 -3.50 10.26 -0.85
C SER A 245 -3.11 9.43 -2.06
N ILE A 246 -3.00 8.11 -1.92
CA ILE A 246 -2.63 7.20 -3.00
C ILE A 246 -3.74 7.16 -4.04
N VAL A 247 -4.97 6.84 -3.64
CA VAL A 247 -6.11 6.76 -4.55
C VAL A 247 -6.36 8.09 -5.25
N SER A 248 -6.25 9.22 -4.54
CA SER A 248 -6.42 10.55 -5.20
C SER A 248 -5.36 10.82 -6.27
N ARG A 249 -4.14 10.29 -6.10
CA ARG A 249 -3.08 10.39 -7.11
C ARG A 249 -3.35 9.44 -8.28
N SER A 250 -3.80 8.22 -8.01
CA SER A 250 -4.22 7.27 -9.06
C SER A 250 -5.34 7.87 -9.92
N GLU A 251 -6.39 8.43 -9.29
CA GLU A 251 -7.52 9.03 -10.01
C GLU A 251 -7.13 10.32 -10.76
N TYR A 252 -6.14 11.06 -10.28
CA TYR A 252 -5.55 12.15 -11.05
C TYR A 252 -4.87 11.63 -12.33
N PHE A 253 -4.09 10.55 -12.21
CA PHE A 253 -3.39 9.96 -13.34
C PHE A 253 -4.36 9.38 -14.37
N ASP A 254 -5.34 8.57 -13.93
CA ASP A 254 -6.40 8.01 -14.79
C ASP A 254 -7.13 9.12 -15.56
N TYR A 255 -7.40 10.27 -14.93
CA TYR A 255 -8.05 11.40 -15.59
C TYR A 255 -7.18 12.10 -16.63
N ILE A 256 -5.92 12.39 -16.29
CA ILE A 256 -5.04 13.20 -17.14
C ILE A 256 -4.45 12.39 -18.30
N PHE A 257 -4.11 11.13 -18.06
CA PHE A 257 -3.38 10.30 -19.02
C PHE A 257 -4.26 9.28 -19.73
N ASP A 258 -5.30 8.76 -19.06
CA ASP A 258 -6.18 7.74 -19.61
C ASP A 258 -7.56 8.28 -20.00
N ASN A 259 -7.81 9.59 -19.78
CA ASN A 259 -9.06 10.28 -20.08
C ASN A 259 -10.29 9.62 -19.42
N GLU A 260 -10.09 9.01 -18.25
CA GLU A 260 -11.18 8.41 -17.48
C GLU A 260 -11.82 9.42 -16.51
N PRO A 261 -13.16 9.44 -16.37
CA PRO A 261 -13.80 10.29 -15.37
C PRO A 261 -13.25 10.04 -13.95
N PRO A 262 -12.89 11.09 -13.19
CA PRO A 262 -12.29 10.92 -11.88
C PRO A 262 -13.36 10.54 -10.86
N ALA A 263 -13.01 9.65 -9.93
CA ALA A 263 -13.84 9.35 -8.77
C ALA A 263 -13.17 9.82 -7.47
N TYR A 264 -13.98 10.21 -6.48
CA TYR A 264 -13.49 10.70 -5.19
C TYR A 264 -13.49 9.61 -4.13
N VAL A 265 -12.53 9.64 -3.22
CA VAL A 265 -12.46 8.68 -2.12
C VAL A 265 -12.50 9.38 -0.77
N GLU A 266 -13.25 8.80 0.17
CA GLU A 266 -13.18 9.10 1.60
C GLU A 266 -12.88 7.80 2.37
N THR A 267 -11.94 7.85 3.30
CA THR A 267 -11.36 6.65 3.91
C THR A 267 -11.56 6.62 5.42
N TYR A 268 -12.02 5.48 5.94
CA TYR A 268 -12.46 5.35 7.32
C TYR A 268 -12.01 4.03 7.95
N ILE A 269 -11.83 4.02 9.27
CA ILE A 269 -11.67 2.79 10.06
C ILE A 269 -13.01 2.45 10.70
N ARG A 270 -13.39 1.17 10.70
CA ARG A 270 -14.56 0.63 11.40
C ARG A 270 -14.13 -0.13 12.65
N ILE A 271 -14.78 0.19 13.77
CA ILE A 271 -14.56 -0.37 15.10
C ILE A 271 -15.90 -0.84 15.67
N LYS A 272 -15.96 -2.05 16.20
CA LYS A 272 -17.23 -2.63 16.67
C LYS A 272 -17.85 -1.88 17.86
N SER A 273 -17.02 -1.36 18.77
CA SER A 273 -17.46 -0.79 20.04
C SER A 273 -17.26 0.71 20.12
N LEU A 274 -18.28 1.43 20.61
CA LEU A 274 -18.19 2.87 20.89
C LEU A 274 -17.07 3.18 21.88
N LEU A 275 -16.94 2.35 22.91
CA LEU A 275 -15.91 2.53 23.93
C LEU A 275 -14.52 2.48 23.29
N TRP A 276 -14.25 1.45 22.49
CA TRP A 276 -12.96 1.31 21.80
C TRP A 276 -12.72 2.42 20.77
N ALA A 277 -13.75 2.86 20.05
CA ALA A 277 -13.63 3.99 19.12
C ALA A 277 -13.31 5.31 19.85
N THR A 278 -13.91 5.52 21.02
CA THR A 278 -13.67 6.71 21.85
C THR A 278 -12.26 6.68 22.45
N LEU A 279 -11.83 5.54 22.99
CA LEU A 279 -10.48 5.35 23.53
C LEU A 279 -9.40 5.54 22.45
N LEU A 280 -9.61 4.98 21.26
CA LEU A 280 -8.67 5.17 20.14
C LEU A 280 -8.61 6.65 19.73
N THR A 281 -9.75 7.34 19.66
CA THR A 281 -9.78 8.77 19.30
C THR A 281 -9.07 9.62 20.35
N LEU A 282 -9.26 9.33 21.64
CA LEU A 282 -8.57 10.00 22.74
C LEU A 282 -7.06 9.75 22.64
N TRP A 283 -6.65 8.51 22.43
CA TRP A 283 -5.25 8.13 22.26
C TRP A 283 -4.61 8.84 21.06
N LEU A 284 -5.25 8.82 19.89
CA LEU A 284 -4.77 9.51 18.68
C LEU A 284 -4.62 11.02 18.91
N THR A 285 -5.54 11.62 19.67
CA THR A 285 -5.48 13.06 19.99
C THR A 285 -4.29 13.38 20.89
N ILE A 286 -4.08 12.61 21.96
CA ILE A 286 -2.94 12.79 22.86
C ILE A 286 -1.63 12.53 22.12
N PHE A 287 -1.57 11.44 21.35
CA PHE A 287 -0.43 11.06 20.52
C PHE A 287 -0.06 12.17 19.53
N PHE A 288 -1.06 12.76 18.85
CA PHE A 288 -0.86 13.87 17.93
C PHE A 288 -0.28 15.10 18.60
N ILE A 289 -0.76 15.47 19.79
CA ILE A 289 -0.22 16.59 20.56
C ILE A 289 1.23 16.28 20.98
N MET A 290 1.48 15.10 21.56
CA MET A 290 2.81 14.70 22.02
C MET A 290 3.84 14.58 20.89
N ALA A 291 3.45 14.16 19.69
CA ALA A 291 4.35 14.04 18.55
C ALA A 291 4.85 15.39 18.02
N LYS A 292 4.13 16.49 18.30
CA LYS A 292 4.51 17.85 17.86
C LYS A 292 5.65 18.46 18.69
N PHE A 293 5.74 18.14 19.98
CA PHE A 293 6.77 18.71 20.85
C PHE A 293 7.97 17.77 20.93
N GLU A 294 9.18 18.30 20.74
CA GLU A 294 10.40 17.48 20.64
C GLU A 294 10.64 16.61 21.88
N THR A 295 10.45 17.15 23.09
CA THR A 295 10.68 16.43 24.35
C THR A 295 9.74 15.24 24.50
N THR A 296 8.43 15.44 24.30
CA THR A 296 7.45 14.35 24.37
C THR A 296 7.59 13.39 23.20
N ARG A 297 7.98 13.88 22.02
CA ARG A 297 8.31 13.04 20.87
C ARG A 297 9.43 12.05 21.18
N LYS A 298 10.52 12.49 21.81
CA LYS A 298 11.62 11.59 22.22
C LYS A 298 11.13 10.49 23.17
N ILE A 299 10.16 10.78 24.05
CA ILE A 299 9.54 9.78 24.92
C ILE A 299 8.75 8.75 24.09
N LEU A 300 7.89 9.22 23.17
CA LEU A 300 7.14 8.33 22.27
C LEU A 300 8.11 7.40 21.52
N GLN A 301 9.16 7.94 20.91
CA GLN A 301 10.14 7.19 20.13
C GLN A 301 10.91 6.15 20.96
N LYS A 302 11.22 6.47 22.23
CA LYS A 302 11.97 5.59 23.11
C LYS A 302 11.13 4.44 23.68
N TYR A 303 9.83 4.64 23.86
CA TYR A 303 8.94 3.68 24.52
C TYR A 303 7.67 3.39 23.70
N PRO A 304 7.80 2.86 22.46
CA PRO A 304 6.65 2.57 21.61
C PRO A 304 5.66 1.60 22.26
N ASP A 305 6.17 0.55 22.91
CA ASP A 305 5.33 -0.48 23.56
C ASP A 305 4.48 0.11 24.69
N ILE A 306 5.05 1.01 25.50
CA ILE A 306 4.36 1.61 26.66
C ILE A 306 3.40 2.70 26.21
N CYS A 307 3.87 3.64 25.38
CA CYS A 307 3.07 4.79 24.93
C CYS A 307 1.87 4.40 24.05
N SER A 308 1.92 3.21 23.44
CA SER A 308 0.85 2.69 22.60
C SER A 308 0.03 1.56 23.23
N PHE A 309 0.24 1.26 24.52
CA PHE A 309 -0.45 0.15 25.21
C PHE A 309 -0.28 -1.20 24.48
N ASN A 310 0.96 -1.52 24.09
CA ASN A 310 1.36 -2.70 23.33
C ASN A 310 0.80 -2.80 21.90
N MET A 311 0.14 -1.74 21.38
CA MET A 311 -0.34 -1.71 20.00
C MET A 311 0.81 -1.67 18.99
N PHE A 312 1.92 -1.00 19.30
CA PHE A 312 3.13 -1.01 18.49
C PHE A 312 4.29 -1.58 19.28
N LYS A 313 4.95 -2.60 18.74
CA LYS A 313 6.05 -3.30 19.41
C LYS A 313 7.38 -3.19 18.69
N THR A 314 8.45 -3.04 19.47
CA THR A 314 9.82 -3.06 18.95
C THR A 314 10.17 -4.43 18.35
N SER A 315 9.69 -5.51 18.96
CA SER A 315 9.80 -6.87 18.42
C SER A 315 8.97 -7.10 17.15
N GLY A 316 7.99 -6.23 16.88
CA GLY A 316 6.88 -6.51 15.98
C GLY A 316 5.89 -7.54 16.56
N PRO A 317 4.84 -7.88 15.79
CA PRO A 317 3.89 -8.93 16.16
C PRO A 317 4.54 -10.32 16.16
N THR A 318 3.99 -11.22 16.99
CA THR A 318 4.41 -12.63 17.02
C THR A 318 3.92 -13.37 15.77
N GLU A 319 4.50 -14.53 15.46
CA GLU A 319 4.02 -15.37 14.35
C GLU A 319 2.55 -15.78 14.52
N GLU A 320 2.11 -16.08 15.75
CA GLU A 320 0.73 -16.41 16.04
C GLU A 320 -0.22 -15.23 15.80
N GLN A 321 0.16 -14.02 16.26
CA GLN A 321 -0.59 -12.79 15.99
C GLN A 321 -0.72 -12.53 14.49
N MET A 322 0.37 -12.70 13.73
CA MET A 322 0.34 -12.53 12.27
C MET A 322 -0.54 -13.56 11.57
N LYS A 323 -0.50 -14.84 11.98
CA LYS A 323 -1.34 -15.91 11.41
C LYS A 323 -2.84 -15.68 11.67
N GLN A 324 -3.18 -15.09 12.82
CA GLN A 324 -4.55 -14.81 13.21
C GLN A 324 -5.05 -13.43 12.74
N ALA A 325 -4.15 -12.55 12.30
CA ALA A 325 -4.51 -11.24 11.80
C ALA A 325 -5.16 -11.34 10.43
N SER A 326 -6.26 -10.62 10.24
CA SER A 326 -6.85 -10.36 8.94
C SER A 326 -7.43 -8.96 8.89
N PHE A 327 -7.90 -8.57 7.73
CA PHE A 327 -8.57 -7.30 7.51
C PHE A 327 -9.76 -7.51 6.59
N THR A 328 -10.70 -6.58 6.67
CA THR A 328 -11.79 -6.45 5.72
C THR A 328 -11.89 -4.99 5.29
N TYR A 329 -11.86 -4.76 3.98
CA TYR A 329 -12.21 -3.49 3.36
C TYR A 329 -13.61 -3.59 2.76
N TRP A 330 -14.40 -2.53 2.94
CA TRP A 330 -15.61 -2.29 2.18
C TRP A 330 -15.47 -1.01 1.38
N PHE A 331 -15.95 -1.01 0.14
CA PHE A 331 -15.97 0.13 -0.75
C PHE A 331 -17.42 0.39 -1.15
N PHE A 332 -17.99 1.50 -0.68
CA PHE A 332 -19.35 1.90 -1.02
C PHE A 332 -19.29 2.94 -2.13
N GLY A 333 -19.34 2.48 -3.38
CA GLY A 333 -19.37 3.34 -4.56
C GLY A 333 -20.76 3.90 -4.83
N SER A 334 -20.83 5.19 -5.13
CA SER A 334 -22.03 5.89 -5.57
C SER A 334 -21.74 6.64 -6.88
N GLY A 335 -22.67 6.63 -7.81
CA GLY A 335 -22.49 7.19 -9.14
C GLY A 335 -23.73 7.05 -10.00
N TRP A 336 -23.54 6.95 -11.31
CA TRP A 336 -24.62 6.87 -12.30
C TRP A 336 -24.54 5.61 -13.13
N SER A 337 -25.70 5.10 -13.54
CA SER A 337 -25.81 3.97 -14.45
C SER A 337 -25.32 4.32 -15.86
N ASP A 338 -25.52 5.57 -16.26
CA ASP A 338 -25.06 6.10 -17.55
C ASP A 338 -23.65 6.69 -17.42
N LYS A 339 -22.89 6.65 -18.53
CA LYS A 339 -21.59 7.33 -18.65
C LYS A 339 -21.75 8.58 -19.50
N LEU A 340 -21.16 9.68 -19.05
CA LEU A 340 -21.01 10.88 -19.87
C LEU A 340 -19.60 10.92 -20.49
N PRO A 341 -19.43 11.65 -21.60
CA PRO A 341 -18.12 11.95 -22.14
C PRO A 341 -17.22 12.65 -21.12
N PRO A 342 -15.89 12.44 -21.17
CA PRO A 342 -14.95 13.16 -20.32
C PRO A 342 -15.12 14.68 -20.41
N GLY A 343 -15.19 15.35 -19.26
CA GLY A 343 -15.41 16.79 -19.16
C GLY A 343 -16.87 17.22 -18.97
N GLU A 344 -17.83 16.35 -19.29
CA GLU A 344 -19.25 16.57 -18.98
C GLU A 344 -19.58 16.13 -17.55
N GLN A 345 -20.60 16.76 -16.95
CA GLN A 345 -21.04 16.45 -15.59
C GLN A 345 -22.52 16.08 -15.56
N HIS A 346 -22.83 15.07 -14.75
CA HIS A 346 -24.20 14.72 -14.44
C HIS A 346 -24.84 15.83 -13.60
N ASN A 347 -26.03 16.26 -14.02
CA ASN A 347 -26.88 17.21 -13.30
C ASN A 347 -27.96 16.53 -12.44
N LYS A 348 -28.10 15.21 -12.55
CA LYS A 348 -28.99 14.36 -11.75
C LYS A 348 -28.24 13.77 -10.57
N SER A 349 -28.97 13.52 -9.48
CA SER A 349 -28.41 12.81 -8.32
C SER A 349 -27.92 11.42 -8.71
N PRO A 350 -26.84 10.90 -8.07
CA PRO A 350 -26.40 9.51 -8.26
C PRO A 350 -27.55 8.52 -8.13
N ASP A 351 -27.73 7.66 -9.14
CA ASP A 351 -28.82 6.68 -9.22
C ASP A 351 -28.34 5.23 -9.04
N LYS A 352 -27.02 5.03 -8.97
CA LYS A 352 -26.39 3.71 -8.85
C LYS A 352 -25.48 3.63 -7.64
N THR A 353 -25.52 2.49 -6.98
CA THR A 353 -24.58 2.14 -5.91
C THR A 353 -24.02 0.74 -6.14
N VAL A 354 -22.73 0.56 -5.86
CA VAL A 354 -22.04 -0.73 -5.92
C VAL A 354 -21.21 -0.88 -4.65
N ILE A 355 -21.25 -2.06 -4.06
CA ILE A 355 -20.49 -2.37 -2.84
C ILE A 355 -19.48 -3.45 -3.20
N VAL A 356 -18.20 -3.17 -2.96
CA VAL A 356 -17.12 -4.15 -3.08
C VAL A 356 -16.59 -4.48 -1.69
N ARG A 357 -16.21 -5.73 -1.48
CA ARG A 357 -15.56 -6.20 -0.26
C ARG A 357 -14.24 -6.89 -0.63
N CYS A 358 -13.18 -6.56 0.11
CA CYS A 358 -11.86 -7.18 0.01
C CYS A 358 -11.45 -7.69 1.38
N ASP A 359 -11.20 -8.99 1.51
CA ASP A 359 -10.72 -9.62 2.74
C ASP A 359 -9.31 -10.16 2.54
N GLY A 360 -8.48 -10.13 3.57
CA GLY A 360 -7.17 -10.77 3.53
C GLY A 360 -6.48 -10.87 4.90
N PRO A 361 -5.53 -11.80 5.08
CA PRO A 361 -5.29 -12.97 4.25
C PRO A 361 -6.41 -14.01 4.44
N VAL A 362 -6.61 -14.88 3.45
CA VAL A 362 -7.51 -16.03 3.56
C VAL A 362 -7.00 -16.94 4.69
N GLN A 363 -7.83 -17.24 5.67
CA GLN A 363 -7.44 -18.18 6.73
C GLN A 363 -7.31 -19.60 6.14
N GLY A 364 -6.10 -20.15 6.16
CA GLY A 364 -5.82 -21.57 5.94
C GLY A 364 -5.12 -21.87 4.61
N ASN A 365 -3.87 -22.31 4.69
CA ASN A 365 -3.42 -23.40 3.82
C ASN A 365 -4.03 -24.66 4.43
N ASP A 366 -4.97 -25.29 3.73
CA ASP A 366 -5.15 -26.74 3.65
C ASP A 366 -6.13 -27.02 2.52
N GLU A 367 -5.74 -27.90 1.60
CA GLU A 367 -6.52 -28.42 0.46
C GLU A 367 -7.76 -29.25 0.90
N ALA A 368 -8.43 -28.89 1.98
CA ALA A 368 -9.54 -29.65 2.53
C ALA A 368 -10.67 -28.73 3.01
N SER A 369 -11.43 -28.18 2.05
CA SER A 369 -12.88 -27.98 2.22
C SER A 369 -13.51 -27.54 0.89
N SER A 370 -13.58 -28.48 -0.05
CA SER A 370 -14.49 -28.40 -1.21
C SER A 370 -15.98 -28.47 -0.82
N GLU A 371 -16.33 -28.50 0.47
CA GLU A 371 -17.71 -28.46 0.95
C GLU A 371 -17.76 -27.68 2.28
N GLY A 372 -18.30 -26.44 2.29
CA GLY A 372 -18.68 -25.84 3.59
C GLY A 372 -18.85 -24.33 3.74
N SER A 373 -18.28 -23.44 2.92
CA SER A 373 -18.37 -21.99 3.17
C SER A 373 -19.46 -21.28 2.34
N ARG A 374 -20.72 -21.69 2.52
CA ARG A 374 -21.87 -20.81 2.25
C ARG A 374 -22.19 -20.05 3.54
N ARG A 375 -22.09 -18.71 3.52
CA ARG A 375 -22.76 -17.69 4.39
C ARG A 375 -22.01 -16.37 4.16
N PHE A 376 -22.56 -15.31 3.54
CA PHE A 376 -23.86 -14.66 3.76
C PHE A 376 -24.47 -14.11 2.46
N GLY A 377 -25.79 -14.24 2.35
CA GLY A 377 -26.66 -13.57 1.37
C GLY A 377 -27.27 -12.27 1.91
N PRO A 378 -28.12 -11.60 1.11
CA PRO A 378 -28.72 -10.30 1.46
C PRO A 378 -29.70 -10.40 2.62
N GLN A 379 -29.71 -9.40 3.52
CA GLN A 379 -30.86 -9.15 4.39
C GLN A 379 -31.94 -8.41 3.60
N GLU A 380 -33.17 -8.94 3.65
CA GLU A 380 -34.36 -8.36 3.02
C GLU A 380 -34.89 -7.16 3.82
N GLY A 381 -35.24 -6.11 3.08
CA GLY A 381 -35.81 -4.88 3.60
C GLY A 381 -35.85 -3.77 2.55
N GLY A 382 -36.65 -3.96 1.48
CA GLY A 382 -37.15 -2.85 0.64
C GLY A 382 -36.44 -2.57 -0.69
N CYS A 383 -37.20 -2.80 -1.77
CA CYS A 383 -37.04 -2.41 -3.19
C CYS A 383 -35.87 -3.02 -4.00
N ALA A 384 -36.23 -3.99 -4.85
CA ALA A 384 -35.36 -4.70 -5.76
C ALA A 384 -35.01 -3.84 -7.00
N ARG A 385 -33.71 -3.55 -7.18
CA ARG A 385 -33.05 -3.43 -8.50
C ARG A 385 -31.61 -3.94 -8.39
N ASP A 386 -31.30 -4.92 -9.23
CA ASP A 386 -29.99 -5.44 -9.68
C ASP A 386 -28.79 -5.25 -8.74
N ARG A 387 -28.57 -6.24 -7.87
CA ARG A 387 -27.35 -6.39 -7.07
C ARG A 387 -26.42 -7.40 -7.74
N VAL A 388 -25.39 -6.92 -8.42
CA VAL A 388 -24.26 -7.76 -8.85
C VAL A 388 -23.23 -7.79 -7.71
N GLY A 389 -23.18 -8.90 -6.98
CA GLY A 389 -22.13 -9.17 -5.99
C GLY A 389 -20.95 -9.85 -6.66
N GLY A 390 -19.80 -9.18 -6.73
CA GLY A 390 -18.53 -9.76 -7.16
C GLY A 390 -17.59 -9.96 -5.97
N TRP A 391 -16.99 -11.14 -5.86
CA TRP A 391 -15.96 -11.44 -4.87
C TRP A 391 -14.58 -11.14 -5.47
N PHE A 392 -13.75 -10.39 -4.76
CA PHE A 392 -12.34 -10.21 -5.10
C PHE A 392 -11.50 -10.86 -4.00
N TYR A 393 -10.75 -11.89 -4.37
CA TYR A 393 -9.68 -12.43 -3.52
C TYR A 393 -8.41 -11.66 -3.82
N SER A 394 -7.79 -11.07 -2.79
CA SER A 394 -6.40 -10.64 -2.89
C SER A 394 -5.52 -11.89 -2.91
N ASN A 395 -5.42 -12.58 -4.04
CA ASN A 395 -4.27 -13.46 -4.26
C ASN A 395 -3.13 -12.57 -4.79
N PRO A 396 -2.03 -12.36 -4.04
CA PRO A 396 -0.94 -11.44 -4.42
C PRO A 396 -0.16 -11.87 -5.67
N GLU A 397 -0.51 -13.00 -6.29
CA GLU A 397 0.28 -13.73 -7.29
C GLU A 397 -0.19 -13.47 -8.75
N GLY A 398 -1.19 -12.61 -8.98
CA GLY A 398 -1.76 -12.40 -10.31
C GLY A 398 -1.12 -11.27 -11.13
N ALA A 399 -0.80 -11.53 -12.41
CA ALA A 399 -0.30 -10.56 -13.41
C ALA A 399 -1.11 -9.25 -13.50
N ALA A 400 -2.43 -9.31 -13.30
CA ALA A 400 -3.32 -8.16 -13.34
C ALA A 400 -3.13 -7.18 -12.17
N ALA A 401 -2.73 -7.67 -10.99
CA ALA A 401 -2.42 -6.82 -9.84
C ALA A 401 -1.13 -6.03 -10.08
N TYR A 402 -0.12 -6.66 -10.69
CA TYR A 402 1.15 -6.01 -11.01
C TYR A 402 1.02 -4.91 -12.08
N GLN A 403 0.26 -5.16 -13.15
CA GLN A 403 0.00 -4.13 -14.18
C GLN A 403 -0.81 -2.95 -13.62
N GLY A 404 -1.81 -3.22 -12.76
CA GLY A 404 -2.62 -2.18 -12.11
C GLY A 404 -1.81 -1.26 -11.20
N ILE A 405 -0.87 -1.80 -10.40
CA ILE A 405 0.01 -1.02 -9.52
C ILE A 405 0.95 -0.12 -10.34
N LEU A 406 1.58 -0.65 -11.39
CA LEU A 406 2.51 0.12 -12.22
C LEU A 406 1.79 1.25 -12.97
N GLN A 407 0.67 0.97 -13.64
CA GLN A 407 -0.10 1.97 -14.37
C GLN A 407 -0.56 3.11 -13.44
N ARG A 408 -1.11 2.78 -12.26
CA ARG A 408 -1.64 3.77 -11.31
C ARG A 408 -0.58 4.61 -10.59
N GLN A 409 0.66 4.13 -10.53
CA GLN A 409 1.77 4.90 -9.98
C GLN A 409 2.47 5.78 -11.03
N GLY A 410 1.91 5.89 -12.23
CA GLY A 410 2.48 6.69 -13.32
C GLY A 410 3.70 6.04 -13.97
N ALA A 411 3.92 4.74 -13.75
CA ALA A 411 4.85 3.96 -14.55
C ALA A 411 4.19 3.70 -15.91
N ILE A 412 4.37 4.63 -16.84
CA ILE A 412 3.96 4.43 -18.23
C ILE A 412 4.77 3.25 -18.77
N ALA A 413 4.08 2.18 -19.16
CA ALA A 413 4.68 1.06 -19.88
C ALA A 413 5.11 1.56 -21.27
N TRP A 414 6.32 2.07 -21.40
CA TRP A 414 6.88 2.39 -22.71
C TRP A 414 7.30 1.09 -23.38
N TYR A 415 6.56 0.73 -24.43
CA TYR A 415 6.92 -0.29 -25.41
C TYR A 415 8.36 -0.05 -25.89
N GLN A 416 9.31 -0.90 -25.49
CA GLN A 416 10.61 -1.00 -26.12
C GLN A 416 10.56 -2.08 -27.20
N PRO A 417 10.54 -1.73 -28.49
CA PRO A 417 10.77 -2.73 -29.53
C PRO A 417 12.23 -3.20 -29.40
N GLY A 418 12.43 -4.46 -28.99
CA GLY A 418 13.72 -5.15 -29.16
C GLY A 418 14.54 -5.51 -27.92
N ARG A 419 14.07 -5.29 -26.68
CA ARG A 419 14.71 -5.90 -25.49
C ARG A 419 13.67 -6.61 -24.63
N GLY A 420 13.60 -7.93 -24.79
CA GLY A 420 12.68 -8.78 -24.05
C GLY A 420 12.92 -8.75 -22.55
N CYS A 421 12.08 -8.01 -21.82
CA CYS A 421 11.79 -8.28 -20.41
C CYS A 421 10.77 -9.43 -20.35
N ARG A 422 11.27 -10.67 -20.36
CA ARG A 422 10.46 -11.90 -20.14
C ARG A 422 9.98 -12.09 -18.70
N LEU A 423 10.33 -11.19 -17.77
CA LEU A 423 9.91 -11.26 -16.37
C LEU A 423 8.47 -10.79 -16.11
N TRP A 424 7.80 -10.15 -17.09
CA TRP A 424 6.48 -9.52 -16.87
C TRP A 424 5.46 -9.74 -17.99
N SER A 425 5.72 -10.67 -18.92
CA SER A 425 4.92 -10.89 -20.15
C SER A 425 4.27 -12.28 -20.23
N GLY A 426 3.99 -12.92 -19.10
CA GLY A 426 3.17 -14.14 -19.04
C GLY A 426 1.68 -13.82 -18.95
N CYS A 427 0.91 -14.19 -19.99
CA CYS A 427 -0.56 -14.18 -20.08
C CYS A 427 -1.26 -12.82 -20.24
N ALA A 428 -0.98 -12.15 -21.36
CA ALA A 428 -2.00 -11.34 -22.05
C ALA A 428 -2.92 -12.29 -22.85
N SER A 429 -3.97 -12.82 -22.20
CA SER A 429 -5.08 -13.48 -22.91
C SER A 429 -6.36 -13.42 -22.08
N TRP A 430 -6.97 -12.24 -22.01
CA TRP A 430 -8.40 -12.07 -21.71
C TRP A 430 -8.97 -10.99 -22.65
N CYS A 431 -8.71 -11.15 -23.94
CA CYS A 431 -9.51 -10.57 -25.03
C CYS A 431 -9.88 -11.74 -25.92
N ASP A 432 -11.01 -12.35 -25.62
CA ASP A 432 -11.90 -13.09 -26.51
C ASP A 432 -12.72 -14.03 -25.64
N LEU A 433 -13.96 -13.64 -25.39
CA LEU A 433 -15.12 -14.53 -25.34
C LEU A 433 -16.37 -13.63 -25.35
N GLY A 434 -17.27 -13.95 -26.28
CA GLY A 434 -18.39 -13.14 -26.76
C GLY A 434 -19.51 -12.89 -25.77
#